data_AF-A0A158DLI4-F1
#
_entry.id   AF-A0A158DLI4-F1
#
_cell.length_a   1.000
_cell.length_b   1.000
_cell.length_c   1.000
_cell.angle_alpha   90.00
_cell.angle_beta   90.00
_cell.angle_gamma   90.00
#
_symmetry.space_group_name_H-M   'P 1'
#
loop_
_entity.id
_entity.type
_entity.pdbx_description
1 polymer ?
#
loop_
_entity_poly.entity_id
_entity_poly.type
_entity_poly.pdbx_seq_one_letter_code
_entity_poly.pdbx_strand_id
1 'polypeptide(L)' 'MRVHHLNCTSSCPLGGKLFDGRTPGLLRRGELTCHCLLVETGEGRVLIDTGFGLRDVADPRSRLSAFFLLMLKRTLARR' A
#
# COMPACT_ATOMS: atom_id res chain seq x y z
N MET A 1 -23.49 9.70 -5.41
CA MET A 1 -22.32 9.11 -4.71
C MET A 1 -21.22 8.87 -5.72
N ARG A 2 -19.99 9.33 -5.45
CA ARG A 2 -18.81 9.12 -6.30
C ARG A 2 -17.68 8.53 -5.46
N VAL A 3 -16.91 7.60 -6.01
CA VAL A 3 -15.78 6.96 -5.33
C VAL A 3 -14.50 7.24 -6.11
N HIS A 4 -13.53 7.86 -5.45
CA HIS A 4 -12.22 8.16 -6.01
C HIS A 4 -11.18 7.24 -5.38
N HIS A 5 -10.41 6.56 -6.22
CA HIS A 5 -9.28 5.74 -5.79
C HIS A 5 -8.01 6.59 -5.81
N LEU A 6 -7.39 6.76 -4.65
CA LEU A 6 -6.13 7.49 -4.49
C LEU A 6 -4.98 6.48 -4.41
N ASN A 7 -4.02 6.57 -5.33
CA ASN A 7 -2.81 5.74 -5.29
C ASN A 7 -1.95 6.13 -4.09
N CYS A 8 -1.91 5.29 -3.05
CA CYS A 8 -1.26 5.62 -1.78
C CYS A 8 0.11 4.93 -1.62
N THR A 9 0.32 3.73 -2.18
CA THR A 9 1.65 3.07 -2.18
C THR A 9 1.69 1.86 -3.12
N SER A 10 2.90 1.48 -3.55
CA SER A 10 3.19 0.18 -4.19
C SER A 10 4.26 -0.57 -3.39
N SER A 11 4.06 -1.88 -3.23
CA SER A 11 4.93 -2.75 -2.42
C SER A 11 5.08 -4.13 -3.03
N CYS A 12 6.13 -4.83 -2.58
CA CYS A 12 6.47 -6.17 -2.99
C CYS A 12 6.45 -7.14 -1.79
N PRO A 13 5.26 -7.59 -1.35
CA PRO A 13 5.13 -8.45 -0.18
C PRO A 13 5.81 -9.81 -0.36
N LEU A 14 6.47 -10.34 0.68
CA LEU A 14 6.79 -11.77 0.77
C LEU A 14 5.49 -12.58 0.79
N GLY A 15 5.44 -13.74 0.15
CA GLY A 15 4.20 -14.51 0.02
C GLY A 15 3.40 -14.16 -1.23
N GLY A 16 4.06 -13.80 -2.34
CA GLY A 16 3.45 -13.16 -3.50
C GLY A 16 2.13 -13.76 -3.97
N LYS A 17 2.04 -15.09 -4.07
CA LYS A 17 0.80 -15.80 -4.44
C LYS A 17 -0.40 -15.44 -3.55
N LEU A 18 -0.20 -15.16 -2.26
CA LEU A 18 -1.27 -14.77 -1.32
C LEU A 18 -1.72 -13.31 -1.51
N PHE A 19 -0.85 -12.46 -2.05
CA PHE A 19 -1.11 -11.02 -2.14
C PHE A 19 -1.63 -10.60 -3.51
N ASP A 20 -1.05 -11.14 -4.59
CA ASP A 20 -1.41 -10.73 -5.95
C ASP A 20 -2.11 -11.83 -6.77
N GLY A 21 -2.21 -13.06 -6.23
CA GLY A 21 -2.85 -14.21 -6.88
C GLY A 21 -2.14 -14.75 -8.12
N ARG A 22 -1.10 -14.07 -8.62
CA ARG A 22 -0.44 -14.35 -9.92
C ARG A 22 1.02 -14.76 -9.77
N THR A 23 1.70 -14.31 -8.73
CA THR A 23 3.10 -14.65 -8.47
C THR A 23 3.24 -16.13 -8.13
N PRO A 24 4.10 -16.89 -8.84
CA PRO A 24 4.28 -18.31 -8.56
C PRO A 24 4.99 -18.56 -7.22
N GLY A 25 4.31 -19.27 -6.32
CA GLY A 25 4.87 -19.75 -5.06
C GLY A 25 4.87 -18.73 -3.92
N LEU A 26 4.96 -19.24 -2.69
CA LEU A 26 4.92 -18.45 -1.46
C LEU A 26 6.26 -17.79 -1.12
N LEU A 27 7.37 -18.32 -1.64
CA LEU A 27 8.71 -17.80 -1.35
C LEU A 27 9.10 -16.61 -2.23
N ARG A 28 8.28 -16.27 -3.23
CA ARG A 28 8.50 -15.12 -4.12
C ARG A 28 7.80 -13.88 -3.58
N ARG A 29 8.27 -12.70 -4.03
CA ARG A 29 7.61 -11.43 -3.75
C ARG A 29 6.57 -11.13 -4.80
N GLY A 30 5.39 -10.70 -4.36
CA GLY A 30 4.32 -10.26 -5.26
C GLY A 30 4.37 -8.77 -5.53
N GLU A 31 3.31 -8.25 -6.13
CA GLU A 31 3.08 -6.82 -6.33
C GLU A 31 1.73 -6.41 -5.78
N LEU A 32 1.73 -5.43 -4.87
CA LEU A 32 0.52 -4.92 -4.24
C LEU A 32 0.49 -3.40 -4.27
N THR A 33 -0.64 -2.84 -4.69
CA THR A 33 -0.94 -1.41 -4.57
C THR A 33 -1.99 -1.24 -3.47
N CYS A 34 -1.77 -0.28 -2.59
CA CYS A 34 -2.80 0.15 -1.64
C CYS A 34 -3.43 1.44 -2.15
N HIS A 35 -4.76 1.44 -2.24
CA HIS A 35 -5.54 2.63 -2.57
C HIS A 35 -6.29 3.11 -1.34
N CYS A 36 -6.27 4.41 -1.12
CA CYS A 36 -7.20 5.05 -0.20
C CYS A 36 -8.46 5.42 -1.00
N LEU A 37 -9.64 5.36 -0.37
CA LEU A 37 -10.88 5.75 -1.04
C LEU A 37 -11.35 7.08 -0.51
N LEU A 38 -11.57 8.04 -1.41
CA LEU A 38 -12.33 9.24 -1.11
C LEU A 38 -13.73 9.08 -1.68
N VAL A 39 -14.73 9.00 -0.79
CA VAL A 39 -16.13 8.82 -1.15
C VAL A 39 -16.86 10.14 -0.99
N GLU A 40 -17.40 10.67 -2.08
CA GLU A 40 -18.26 11.84 -2.08
C GLU A 40 -19.72 11.41 -1.96
N THR A 41 -20.37 11.84 -0.86
CA THR A 41 -21.79 11.60 -0.56
C THR A 41 -22.56 12.92 -0.65
N GLY A 42 -23.88 12.88 -0.46
CA GLY A 42 -24.69 14.10 -0.38
C GLY A 42 -24.43 14.92 0.90
N GLU A 43 -23.88 14.29 1.94
CA GLU A 43 -23.65 14.90 3.26
C GLU A 43 -22.20 15.34 3.47
N GLY A 44 -21.29 14.99 2.55
CA GLY A 44 -19.89 15.39 2.62
C GLY A 44 -18.94 14.39 1.98
N ARG A 45 -17.73 14.33 2.53
CA ARG A 45 -16.65 13.46 2.05
C ARG A 45 -16.20 12.51 3.15
N VAL A 46 -16.06 11.24 2.79
CA VAL A 46 -15.53 10.19 3.67
C VAL A 46 -14.21 9.72 3.11
N LEU A 47 -13.14 9.81 3.92
CA LEU A 47 -11.84 9.24 3.59
C LEU A 47 -11.71 7.88 4.28
N ILE A 48 -11.51 6.84 3.49
CA ILE A 48 -11.27 5.47 3.95
C ILE A 48 -9.79 5.16 3.76
N ASP A 49 -9.12 4.87 4.87
CA ASP A 49 -7.66 4.70 4.97
C ASP A 49 -6.87 5.98 4.65
N THR A 50 -5.60 6.01 5.06
CA THR A 50 -4.68 7.15 4.87
C THR A 50 -3.31 6.72 4.31
N GLY A 51 -3.08 5.42 4.11
CA GLY A 51 -1.82 4.92 3.56
C GLY A 51 -0.62 5.26 4.46
N PHE A 52 0.54 5.53 3.85
CA PHE A 52 1.74 5.92 4.59
C PHE A 52 1.86 7.43 4.75
N GLY A 53 2.26 7.86 5.94
CA GLY A 53 2.66 9.24 6.16
C GLY A 53 3.94 9.57 5.38
N LEU A 54 4.09 10.83 4.98
CA LEU A 54 5.30 11.30 4.27
C LEU A 54 6.59 11.01 5.06
N ARG A 55 6.53 11.06 6.39
CA ARG A 55 7.66 10.72 7.26
C ARG A 55 7.96 9.22 7.30
N ASP A 56 6.96 8.36 7.12
CA ASP A 56 7.19 6.90 7.00
C ASP A 56 7.89 6.56 5.68
N VAL A 57 7.73 7.44 4.68
CA VAL A 57 8.46 7.36 3.41
C VAL A 57 9.87 7.90 3.53
N ALA A 58 10.04 9.05 4.18
CA ALA A 58 11.33 9.72 4.32
C ALA A 58 12.27 8.98 5.29
N ASP A 59 11.74 8.42 6.37
CA ASP A 59 12.52 7.69 7.38
C ASP A 59 11.83 6.37 7.79
N PRO A 60 11.83 5.37 6.90
CA PRO A 60 11.11 4.12 7.15
C PRO A 60 11.70 3.30 8.29
N ARG A 61 13.02 3.37 8.53
CA ARG A 61 13.69 2.50 9.51
C ARG A 61 13.45 2.92 10.96
N SER A 62 13.24 4.21 11.21
CA SER A 62 12.87 4.69 12.55
C SER A 62 11.37 4.61 12.82
N ARG A 63 10.55 4.69 11.76
CA ARG A 63 9.09 4.82 11.88
C ARG A 63 8.29 3.55 11.65
N LEU A 64 8.84 2.58 10.93
CA LEU A 64 8.18 1.32 10.61
C LEU A 64 8.96 0.15 11.23
N SER A 65 8.24 -0.87 11.69
CA SER A 65 8.87 -2.04 12.29
C SER A 65 9.75 -2.79 11.29
N ALA A 66 10.82 -3.42 11.77
CA ALA A 66 11.71 -4.22 10.93
C ALA A 66 10.95 -5.36 10.23
N PHE A 67 9.96 -5.98 10.91
CA PHE A 67 9.06 -6.97 10.33
C PHE A 67 8.28 -6.39 9.15
N PHE A 68 7.71 -5.20 9.30
CA PHE A 68 6.94 -4.54 8.24
C PHE A 68 7.81 -4.27 7.01
N LEU A 69 9.02 -3.73 7.21
CA LEU A 69 9.95 -3.43 6.12
C LEU A 69 10.45 -4.68 5.40
N LEU A 70 10.63 -5.78 6.14
CA LEU A 70 10.99 -7.08 5.57
C LEU A 70 9.85 -7.64 4.72
N MET A 71 8.63 -7.63 5.26
CA MET A 71 7.45 -8.14 4.59
C MET A 71 7.12 -7.32 3.35
N LEU A 72 6.91 -6.01 3.51
CA LEU A 72 6.41 -5.08 2.50
C LEU A 72 7.54 -4.23 1.95
N LYS A 73 8.47 -4.87 1.23
CA LYS A 73 9.55 -4.16 0.54
C LYS A 73 8.93 -3.15 -0.42
N ARG A 74 9.16 -1.86 -0.21
CA ARG A 74 8.61 -0.82 -1.06
C ARG A 74 9.25 -0.87 -2.44
N THR A 75 8.43 -0.75 -3.47
CA THR A 75 8.91 -0.42 -4.80
C THR A 75 8.81 1.09 -4.91
N LEU A 76 9.94 1.77 -5.10
CA LEU A 76 9.92 3.14 -5.59
C LEU A 76 9.39 3.08 -7.03
N ALA A 77 8.08 3.00 -7.18
CA ALA A 77 7.45 3.36 -8.44
C ALA A 77 7.83 4.83 -8.64
N ARG A 78 8.85 5.07 -9.48
CA ARG A 78 9.06 6.39 -10.06
C ARG A 78 7.73 6.78 -10.67
N ARG A 79 7.21 7.93 -10.24
CA ARG A 79 6.08 8.57 -10.92
C ARG A 79 6.42 8.76 -12.40
#